data_AF-A0A971VZR4-F1
#
_entry.id   AF-A0A971VZR4-F1
#
_cell.length_a   1.000
_cell.length_b   1.000
_cell.length_c   1.000
_cell.angle_alpha   90.00
_cell.angle_beta   90.00
_cell.angle_gamma   90.00
#
_symmetry.space_group_name_H-M   'P 1'
#
loop_
_entity.id
_entity.type
_entity.pdbx_description
1 polymer ?
#
loop_
_entity_poly.entity_id
_entity_poly.type
_entity_poly.pdbx_seq_one_letter_code
_entity_poly.pdbx_strand_id
1 'polypeptide(L)'
;WIVGVDVDQYAEGIYEGDKSIILTSAMKCIDQAAYDMIMAESKGQFPGGQTLVFDAKNNGVGIPKENPNLSKEVQDKVAEIFEKLKSGEITVSDQQGDLIK
;
A
#
# COMPACT_ATOMS: atom_id res chain seq x y z
N TRP A 1 -14.87 -12.84 3.08
CA TRP A 1 -13.69 -12.12 2.59
C TRP A 1 -13.29 -11.08 3.61
N ILE A 2 -11.99 -10.89 3.80
CA ILE A 2 -11.38 -9.86 4.64
C ILE A 2 -10.36 -9.10 3.77
N VAL A 3 -10.20 -7.80 4.00
CA VAL A 3 -9.07 -7.04 3.45
C VAL A 3 -8.08 -6.80 4.57
N GLY A 4 -6.86 -7.27 4.40
CA GLY A 4 -5.77 -7.08 5.37
C GLY A 4 -5.22 -5.66 5.39
N VAL A 5 -4.27 -5.38 6.28
CA VAL A 5 -3.60 -4.08 6.39
C VAL A 5 -2.14 -4.25 6.84
N ASP A 6 -1.34 -3.21 6.60
CA ASP A 6 0.09 -3.08 6.93
C ASP A 6 0.98 -4.01 6.09
N VAL A 7 0.80 -5.32 6.19
CA VAL A 7 1.59 -6.34 5.48
C VAL A 7 0.72 -7.19 4.55
N ASP A 8 1.36 -8.06 3.77
CA ASP A 8 0.63 -9.04 2.96
C ASP A 8 0.14 -10.19 3.85
N GLN A 9 -1.12 -10.10 4.26
CA GLN A 9 -1.72 -11.05 5.17
C GLN A 9 -2.28 -12.31 4.47
N TYR A 10 -2.06 -12.51 3.17
CA TYR A 10 -2.68 -13.64 2.44
C TYR A 10 -2.43 -14.99 3.16
N ALA A 11 -1.20 -15.23 3.59
CA ALA A 11 -0.80 -16.45 4.28
C ALA A 11 -1.48 -16.62 5.65
N GLU A 12 -1.80 -15.53 6.34
CA GLU A 12 -2.43 -15.55 7.67
C GLU A 12 -3.90 -15.99 7.61
N GLY A 13 -4.57 -15.78 6.47
CA GLY A 13 -5.96 -16.18 6.27
C GLY A 13 -6.17 -17.53 5.59
N ILE A 14 -5.11 -18.32 5.40
CA ILE A 14 -5.23 -19.66 4.83
C ILE A 14 -6.08 -20.54 5.75
N TYR A 15 -7.15 -21.11 5.20
CA TYR A 15 -8.07 -21.98 5.95
C TYR A 15 -8.17 -23.40 5.39
N GLU A 16 -7.79 -23.63 4.13
CA GLU A 16 -7.81 -24.95 3.49
C GLU A 16 -6.88 -24.97 2.27
N GLY A 17 -5.80 -25.77 2.32
CA GLY A 17 -4.82 -25.82 1.24
C GLY A 17 -4.24 -24.42 0.96
N ASP A 18 -4.37 -23.96 -0.28
CA ASP A 18 -3.94 -22.61 -0.70
C ASP A 18 -5.09 -21.58 -0.67
N LYS A 19 -6.27 -21.93 -0.18
CA LYS A 19 -7.41 -21.00 -0.10
C LYS A 19 -7.25 -20.09 1.12
N SER A 20 -7.23 -18.79 0.87
CA SER A 20 -7.23 -17.76 1.92
C SER A 20 -8.55 -16.98 1.96
N ILE A 21 -8.99 -16.57 3.17
CA ILE A 21 -10.13 -15.65 3.36
C ILE A 21 -9.76 -14.19 3.07
N ILE A 22 -8.45 -13.88 2.95
CA ILE A 22 -7.95 -12.55 2.62
C ILE A 22 -8.13 -12.29 1.12
N LEU A 23 -8.95 -11.31 0.76
CA LEU A 23 -9.16 -10.89 -0.62
C LEU A 23 -7.92 -10.21 -1.19
N THR A 24 -7.35 -9.28 -0.42
CA THR A 24 -6.10 -8.53 -0.65
C THR A 24 -5.72 -7.82 0.66
N SER A 25 -4.65 -7.04 0.68
CA SER A 25 -4.22 -6.25 1.85
C SER A 25 -3.94 -4.80 1.45
N ALA A 26 -4.36 -3.84 2.27
CA ALA A 26 -3.94 -2.44 2.15
C ALA A 26 -2.54 -2.29 2.78
N MET A 27 -1.51 -2.50 1.97
CA MET A 27 -0.10 -2.47 2.38
C MET A 27 0.28 -1.07 2.87
N LYS A 28 1.05 -1.03 3.97
CA LYS A 28 1.71 0.17 4.48
C LYS A 28 3.18 -0.17 4.70
N CYS A 29 4.04 0.34 3.84
CA CYS A 29 5.46 0.00 3.75
C CYS A 29 6.30 0.66 4.87
N ILE A 30 5.94 0.40 6.13
CA ILE A 30 6.63 0.94 7.32
C ILE A 30 8.07 0.42 7.40
N ASP A 31 8.30 -0.80 6.92
CA ASP A 31 9.63 -1.41 6.79
C ASP A 31 10.56 -0.57 5.92
N GLN A 32 10.08 -0.14 4.74
CA GLN A 32 10.84 0.74 3.85
C GLN A 32 11.10 2.10 4.50
N ALA A 33 10.07 2.71 5.12
CA ALA A 33 10.22 3.99 5.81
C ALA A 33 11.27 3.91 6.94
N ALA A 34 11.24 2.85 7.75
CA ALA A 34 12.21 2.63 8.82
C ALA A 34 13.63 2.42 8.27
N TYR A 35 13.76 1.60 7.23
CA TYR A 35 15.04 1.36 6.55
C TYR A 35 15.64 2.65 6.00
N ASP A 36 14.83 3.46 5.31
CA ASP A 36 15.29 4.73 4.73
C ASP A 36 15.77 5.70 5.80
N MET A 37 15.11 5.75 6.95
CA MET A 37 15.55 6.61 8.07
C MET A 37 16.86 6.14 8.69
N ILE A 38 17.04 4.83 8.87
CA ILE A 38 18.31 4.25 9.35
C ILE A 38 19.42 4.56 8.35
N MET A 39 19.15 4.41 7.06
CA MET A 39 20.12 4.70 6.00
C MET A 39 20.45 6.20 5.89
N ALA A 40 19.48 7.08 6.10
CA ALA A 40 19.70 8.53 6.13
C ALA A 40 20.58 8.94 7.30
N GLU A 41 20.31 8.41 8.51
CA GLU A 41 21.14 8.65 9.69
C GLU A 41 22.57 8.12 9.50
N SER A 42 22.72 6.90 8.99
CA SER A 42 24.05 6.33 8.69
C SER A 42 24.87 7.16 7.70
N LYS A 43 24.22 8.01 6.90
CA LYS A 43 24.86 8.94 5.94
C LYS A 43 24.95 10.38 6.46
N GLY A 44 24.51 10.66 7.68
CA GLY A 44 24.45 12.02 8.23
C GLY A 44 23.41 12.93 7.55
N GLN A 45 22.40 12.34 6.93
CA GLN A 45 21.35 13.01 6.15
C GLN A 45 19.97 12.88 6.80
N PHE A 46 19.91 12.55 8.09
CA PHE A 46 18.64 12.34 8.77
C PHE A 46 17.80 13.64 8.78
N PRO A 47 16.55 13.60 8.28
CA PRO A 47 15.70 14.78 8.13
C PRO A 47 15.00 15.15 9.46
N GLY A 48 15.78 15.40 10.50
CA GLY A 48 15.28 15.74 11.83
C GLY A 48 14.36 16.98 11.81
N GLY A 49 13.22 16.89 12.52
CA GLY A 49 12.24 17.97 12.61
C GLY A 49 11.33 18.13 11.39
N GLN A 50 11.41 17.24 10.40
CA GLN A 50 10.54 17.25 9.22
C GLN A 50 9.45 16.19 9.31
N THR A 51 8.27 16.50 8.76
CA THR A 51 7.23 15.51 8.49
C THR A 51 7.46 14.94 7.10
N LEU A 52 7.67 13.63 7.01
CA LEU A 52 7.77 12.91 5.75
C LEU A 52 6.44 12.23 5.44
N VAL A 53 6.01 12.29 4.18
CA VAL A 53 4.77 11.67 3.72
C VAL A 53 5.12 10.49 2.81
N PHE A 54 4.59 9.31 3.16
CA PHE A 54 4.74 8.08 2.40
C PHE A 54 3.36 7.68 1.87
N ASP A 55 3.16 7.82 0.57
CA ASP A 55 1.87 7.69 -0.12
C ASP A 55 2.04 6.91 -1.43
N ALA A 56 1.04 6.96 -2.33
CA ALA A 56 1.13 6.27 -3.61
C ALA A 56 2.30 6.76 -4.48
N LYS A 57 2.69 8.04 -4.39
CA LYS A 57 3.72 8.66 -5.24
C LYS A 57 5.10 8.08 -5.00
N ASN A 58 5.39 7.66 -3.77
CA ASN A 58 6.64 7.01 -3.40
C ASN A 58 6.47 5.51 -3.08
N ASN A 59 5.34 4.91 -3.45
CA ASN A 59 4.99 3.52 -3.18
C ASN A 59 5.04 3.18 -1.67
N GLY A 60 4.78 4.15 -0.80
CA GLY A 60 4.68 3.97 0.65
C GLY A 60 3.43 3.20 1.09
N VAL A 61 2.44 3.09 0.19
CA VAL A 61 1.23 2.29 0.33
C VAL A 61 0.90 1.58 -0.98
N GLY A 62 0.07 0.54 -0.92
CA GLY A 62 -0.40 -0.18 -2.11
C GLY A 62 -1.20 -1.42 -1.77
N ILE A 63 -1.29 -2.35 -2.72
CA ILE A 63 -1.71 -3.75 -2.49
C ILE A 63 -0.51 -4.68 -2.73
N PRO A 64 -0.53 -5.95 -2.28
CA PRO A 64 0.52 -6.91 -2.56
C PRO A 64 0.84 -7.00 -4.06
N LYS A 65 2.07 -7.40 -4.40
CA LYS A 65 2.46 -7.60 -5.80
C LYS A 65 1.66 -8.74 -6.45
N GLU A 66 1.42 -9.81 -5.70
CA GLU A 66 0.64 -10.97 -6.12
C GLU A 66 -0.66 -10.99 -5.34
N ASN A 67 -1.81 -11.09 -6.01
CA ASN A 67 -3.11 -11.13 -5.36
C ASN A 67 -3.92 -12.33 -5.89
N PRO A 68 -3.72 -13.55 -5.34
CA PRO A 68 -4.31 -14.77 -5.88
C PRO A 68 -5.85 -14.77 -5.90
N ASN A 69 -6.47 -14.00 -5.01
CA ASN A 69 -7.92 -13.90 -4.90
C ASN A 69 -8.53 -12.75 -5.74
N LEU A 70 -7.72 -11.99 -6.49
CA LEU A 70 -8.19 -10.96 -7.42
C LEU A 70 -8.06 -11.45 -8.86
N SER A 71 -9.12 -11.25 -9.66
CA SER A 71 -9.05 -11.52 -11.10
C SER A 71 -8.08 -10.55 -11.79
N LYS A 72 -7.56 -10.94 -12.96
CA LYS A 72 -6.67 -10.10 -13.76
C LYS A 72 -7.30 -8.74 -14.09
N GLU A 73 -8.59 -8.72 -14.42
CA GLU A 73 -9.35 -7.50 -14.70
C GLU A 73 -9.37 -6.54 -13.50
N VAL A 74 -9.59 -7.06 -12.29
CA VAL A 74 -9.57 -6.24 -11.07
C VAL A 74 -8.16 -5.72 -10.79
N GLN A 75 -7.14 -6.57 -10.94
CA GLN A 75 -5.74 -6.15 -10.77
C GLN A 75 -5.35 -5.04 -11.76
N ASP A 76 -5.78 -5.14 -13.01
CA ASP A 76 -5.54 -4.12 -14.04
C ASP A 76 -6.24 -2.80 -13.69
N LYS A 77 -7.49 -2.86 -13.20
CA LYS A 77 -8.20 -1.66 -12.80
C LYS A 77 -7.58 -0.99 -11.58
N VAL A 78 -7.12 -1.77 -10.60
CA VAL A 78 -6.40 -1.23 -9.44
C VAL A 78 -5.09 -0.57 -9.87
N ALA A 79 -4.33 -1.20 -10.77
CA ALA A 79 -3.10 -0.62 -11.30
C ALA A 79 -3.36 0.70 -12.05
N GLU A 80 -4.40 0.77 -12.89
CA GLU A 80 -4.81 2.01 -13.57
C GLU A 80 -5.11 3.13 -12.57
N ILE A 81 -5.91 2.85 -11.53
CA ILE A 81 -6.25 3.84 -10.51
C ILE A 81 -5.03 4.23 -9.68
N PHE A 82 -4.15 3.30 -9.36
CA PHE A 82 -2.93 3.57 -8.60
C PHE A 82 -1.98 4.51 -9.36
N GLU A 83 -1.86 4.35 -10.68
CA GLU A 83 -1.11 5.29 -11.51
C GLU A 83 -1.77 6.69 -11.58
N LYS A 84 -3.10 6.77 -11.59
CA LYS A 84 -3.81 8.06 -11.47
C LYS A 84 -3.64 8.72 -10.10
N LEU A 85 -3.51 7.95 -9.03
CA LEU A 85 -3.16 8.46 -7.70
C LEU A 85 -1.72 8.99 -7.67
N LYS A 86 -0.78 8.29 -8.30
CA LYS A 86 0.61 8.73 -8.43
C LYS A 86 0.75 10.02 -9.22
N SER A 87 0.04 10.13 -10.35
CA SER A 87 0.05 11.34 -11.18
C SER A 87 -0.64 12.52 -10.51
N GLY A 88 -1.53 12.24 -9.54
CA GLY A 88 -2.40 13.24 -8.92
C GLY A 88 -3.62 13.60 -9.77
N GLU A 89 -3.91 12.84 -10.83
CA GLU A 89 -5.16 12.93 -11.59
C GLU A 89 -6.36 12.56 -10.72
N ILE A 90 -6.19 11.58 -9.83
CA ILE A 90 -7.15 11.26 -8.77
C ILE A 90 -6.58 11.72 -7.44
N THR A 91 -7.40 12.39 -6.64
CA THR A 91 -7.08 12.73 -5.26
C THR A 91 -8.07 12.09 -4.30
N VAL A 92 -7.55 11.52 -3.21
CA VAL A 92 -8.38 10.93 -2.15
C VAL A 92 -8.59 11.96 -1.05
N SER A 93 -9.86 12.15 -0.66
CA SER A 93 -10.21 13.03 0.46
C SER A 93 -9.70 12.44 1.78
N ASP A 94 -9.06 13.28 2.60
CA ASP A 94 -8.70 12.96 3.98
C ASP A 94 -9.89 13.02 4.95
N GLN A 95 -11.02 13.58 4.48
CA GLN A 95 -12.30 13.61 5.17
C GLN A 95 -13.23 12.52 4.64
N GLN A 96 -14.01 11.93 5.55
CA GLN A 96 -15.08 11.00 5.21
C GLN A 96 -16.20 11.72 4.43
N GLY A 97 -16.57 11.23 3.25
CA GLY A 97 -17.52 11.90 2.34
C GLY A 97 -17.40 11.36 0.92
N ASP A 98 -17.63 12.17 -0.12
CA ASP A 98 -17.27 11.79 -1.48
C ASP A 98 -15.73 11.68 -1.58
N LEU A 99 -15.26 10.42 -1.60
CA LEU A 99 -13.86 10.07 -1.29
C LEU A 99 -12.88 10.29 -2.45
N ILE A 100 -13.37 10.48 -3.68
CA ILE A 100 -12.57 10.67 -4.89
C ILE A 100 -12.95 12.01 -5.50
N LYS A 101 -11.96 12.91 -5.62
CA LYS A 101 -12.07 14.20 -6.28
C LYS A 101 -11.18 14.26 -7.50
#